data_AF-A0A2U1NAT4-F1
#
_entry.id   AF-A0A2U1NAT4-F1
#
_cell.length_a   1.000
_cell.length_b   1.000
_cell.length_c   1.000
_cell.angle_alpha   90.00
_cell.angle_beta   90.00
_cell.angle_gamma   90.00
#
_symmetry.space_group_name_H-M   'P 1'
#
loop_
_entity.id
_entity.type
_entity.pdbx_description
1 polymer ?
#
loop_
_entity_poly.entity_id
_entity_poly.type
_entity_poly.pdbx_seq_one_letter_code
_entity_poly.pdbx_strand_id
1 'polypeptide(L)' 'MPISMVASESAFSTDGRVIDKFRSSLTPKTMKALICTEDLLRFASAPVEDMQVNDQQLKDLVENLAKIELEIFSKKSM' A
#
# COMPACT_ATOMS: atom_id res chain seq x y z
N MET A 1 -58.83 -2.33 15.63
CA MET A 1 -57.65 -2.35 14.74
C MET A 1 -56.41 -2.04 15.57
N PRO A 2 -55.48 -2.99 15.80
CA PRO A 2 -54.11 -2.64 16.13
C PRO A 2 -53.22 -2.83 14.90
N ILE A 3 -52.54 -1.75 14.53
CA ILE A 3 -51.50 -1.65 13.51
C ILE A 3 -50.32 -2.55 13.89
N SER A 4 -50.10 -3.65 13.15
CA SER A 4 -48.84 -4.39 13.26
C SER A 4 -47.73 -3.52 12.70
N MET A 5 -46.87 -3.03 13.59
CA MET A 5 -45.72 -2.20 13.29
C MET A 5 -44.63 -3.04 12.60
N VAL A 6 -44.87 -3.43 11.34
CA VAL A 6 -43.88 -4.05 10.46
C VAL A 6 -43.25 -2.94 9.61
N ALA A 7 -42.48 -2.09 10.27
CA ALA A 7 -41.56 -1.19 9.62
C ALA A 7 -40.42 -0.91 10.59
N SER A 8 -39.25 -1.49 10.29
CA SER A 8 -37.89 -1.06 10.65
C SER A 8 -36.95 -2.20 11.02
N GLU A 9 -36.84 -3.23 10.17
CA GLU A 9 -35.64 -4.07 10.12
C GLU A 9 -34.58 -3.47 9.17
N SER A 10 -34.82 -2.26 8.65
CA SER A 10 -34.01 -1.61 7.60
C SER A 10 -33.32 -0.30 8.03
N ALA A 11 -33.21 -0.01 9.32
CA ALA A 11 -32.55 1.22 9.81
C ALA A 11 -31.25 1.01 10.60
N PHE A 12 -30.85 -0.23 10.88
CA PHE A 12 -29.55 -0.53 11.50
C PHE A 12 -28.70 -1.43 10.60
N SER A 13 -28.53 -1.02 9.34
CA SER A 13 -27.28 -1.35 8.65
C SER A 13 -26.19 -0.44 9.21
N THR A 14 -25.74 -0.72 10.43
CA THR A 14 -24.39 -0.31 10.84
C THR A 14 -23.42 -1.33 10.28
N ASP A 15 -23.44 -1.50 8.95
CA ASP A 15 -22.45 -2.28 8.25
C ASP A 15 -21.13 -1.49 8.29
N GLY A 16 -20.29 -1.86 9.26
CA GLY A 16 -18.91 -2.19 8.98
C GLY A 16 -17.97 -1.06 8.56
N ARG A 17 -18.25 0.20 8.88
CA ARG A 17 -17.25 1.26 8.63
C ARG A 17 -16.38 1.45 9.87
N VAL A 18 -15.18 0.86 9.81
CA VAL A 18 -14.04 1.17 10.69
C VAL A 18 -13.82 2.67 10.61
N ILE A 19 -14.25 3.40 11.64
CA ILE A 19 -14.09 4.84 11.75
C ILE A 19 -12.63 5.09 12.16
N ASP A 20 -11.82 5.53 11.20
CA ASP A 20 -10.53 6.14 11.50
C ASP A 20 -10.76 7.43 12.34
N LYS A 21 -9.79 7.82 13.18
CA LYS A 21 -9.88 8.96 14.13
C LYS A 21 -10.36 10.27 13.49
N PHE A 22 -10.26 10.39 12.16
CA PHE A 22 -10.70 11.53 11.36
C PHE A 22 -12.15 11.48 10.86
N ARG A 23 -12.98 10.52 11.32
CA ARG A 23 -14.40 10.36 10.87
C ARG A 23 -14.56 10.11 9.36
N SER A 24 -13.47 9.94 8.64
CA SER A 24 -13.48 9.58 7.22
C SER A 24 -13.64 8.07 7.10
N SER A 25 -14.69 7.63 6.40
CA SER A 25 -14.78 6.24 5.96
C SER A 25 -13.67 6.00 4.94
N LEU A 26 -12.54 5.49 5.40
CA LEU A 26 -11.43 5.16 4.52
C LEU A 26 -11.72 3.81 3.84
N THR A 27 -11.68 3.77 2.52
CA THR A 27 -11.86 2.51 1.78
C THR A 27 -10.76 1.51 2.21
N PRO A 28 -11.05 0.20 2.38
CA PRO A 28 -10.04 -0.79 2.80
C PRO A 28 -8.76 -0.79 1.96
N LYS A 29 -8.87 -0.45 0.68
CA LYS A 29 -7.73 -0.26 -0.24
C LYS A 29 -6.79 0.86 0.22
N THR A 30 -7.35 2.00 0.64
CA THR A 30 -6.60 3.16 1.10
C THR A 30 -6.00 2.90 2.48
N MET A 31 -6.71 2.20 3.36
CA MET A 31 -6.17 1.79 4.68
C MET A 31 -4.94 0.87 4.53
N LYS A 32 -5.02 -0.13 3.66
CA LYS A 32 -3.88 -1.02 3.36
C LYS A 32 -2.69 -0.23 2.76
N ALA A 33 -2.95 0.75 1.91
CA ALA A 33 -1.90 1.61 1.36
C ALA A 33 -1.24 2.47 2.44
N LEU A 34 -2.01 3.02 3.38
CA LEU A 34 -1.47 3.78 4.51
C LEU A 34 -0.62 2.92 5.44
N ILE A 35 -1.09 1.72 5.80
CA ILE A 35 -0.32 0.77 6.62
C ILE A 35 0.99 0.39 5.92
N CYS A 36 0.92 0.04 4.63
CA CYS A 36 2.12 -0.30 3.85
C CYS A 36 3.11 0.87 3.79
N THR A 37 2.61 2.10 3.67
CA THR A 37 3.45 3.31 3.64
C THR A 37 4.05 3.58 5.01
N GLU A 38 3.28 3.43 6.09
CA GLU A 38 3.76 3.57 7.45
C GLU A 38 4.82 2.51 7.78
N ASP A 39 4.59 1.26 7.42
CA ASP A 39 5.56 0.17 7.57
C ASP A 39 6.84 0.47 6.79
N LEU A 40 6.73 0.90 5.53
CA LEU A 40 7.89 1.28 4.71
C LEU A 40 8.69 2.43 5.35
N LEU A 41 8.00 3.47 5.85
CA LEU A 41 8.65 4.58 6.55
C LEU A 41 9.28 4.14 7.86
N ARG A 42 8.70 3.17 8.58
CA ARG A 42 9.31 2.56 9.76
C ARG A 42 10.55 1.75 9.41
N PHE A 43 10.56 1.02 8.30
CA PHE A 43 11.77 0.35 7.79
C PHE A 43 12.83 1.35 7.34
N ALA A 44 12.43 2.47 6.74
CA ALA A 44 13.35 3.52 6.30
C ALA A 44 13.87 4.39 7.46
N SER A 45 13.08 4.56 8.52
CA SER A 45 13.39 5.38 9.70
C SER A 45 13.95 4.57 10.86
N ALA A 46 13.96 3.22 10.77
CA ALA A 46 14.79 2.42 11.66
C ALA A 46 16.22 2.98 11.57
N PRO A 47 16.93 3.10 12.71
CA PRO A 47 18.33 3.47 12.65
C PRO A 47 18.97 2.48 11.70
N VAL A 48 19.50 2.98 10.59
CA VAL A 48 20.30 2.20 9.66
C VAL A 48 21.54 1.82 10.47
N GLU A 49 21.43 0.77 11.28
CA GLU A 49 22.59 0.02 11.73
C GLU A 49 23.19 -0.56 10.46
N ASP A 50 24.09 0.23 9.87
CA ASP A 50 25.11 -0.17 8.91
C ASP A 50 24.65 -1.26 7.93
N MET A 51 23.60 -1.00 7.14
CA MET A 51 23.51 -1.69 5.85
C MET A 51 24.59 -1.07 4.98
N GLN A 52 25.84 -1.53 5.15
CA GLN A 52 26.95 -1.20 4.26
C GLN A 52 26.61 -1.75 2.89
N VAL A 53 25.88 -0.95 2.12
CA VAL A 53 25.86 -1.07 0.67
C VAL A 53 27.27 -0.72 0.25
N ASN A 54 28.10 -1.74 0.09
CA ASN A 54 29.45 -1.54 -0.42
C ASN A 54 29.33 -0.92 -1.83
N ASP A 55 30.19 0.06 -2.12
CA ASP A 55 30.14 0.83 -3.37
C ASP A 55 30.22 -0.07 -4.61
N GLN A 56 30.79 -1.26 -4.45
CA GLN A 56 30.91 -2.27 -5.50
C GLN A 56 29.54 -2.88 -5.86
N GLN A 57 28.75 -3.33 -4.88
CA GLN A 57 27.40 -3.85 -5.12
C GLN A 57 26.49 -2.81 -5.78
N LEU A 58 26.66 -1.53 -5.42
CA LEU A 58 25.89 -0.45 -6.02
C LEU A 58 26.25 -0.23 -7.49
N LYS A 59 27.55 -0.26 -7.82
CA LYS A 59 28.02 -0.16 -9.22
C LYS A 59 27.55 -1.34 -10.06
N ASP A 60 27.68 -2.55 -9.53
CA ASP A 60 27.28 -3.77 -10.23
C ASP A 60 25.77 -3.79 -10.50
N LEU A 61 24.95 -3.32 -9.55
CA LEU A 61 23.50 -3.20 -9.75
C LEU A 61 23.14 -2.20 -10.84
N VAL A 62 23.78 -1.02 -10.85
CA VAL A 62 23.55 0.01 -11.87
C VAL A 62 23.95 -0.48 -13.26
N GLU A 63 25.08 -1.17 -13.38
CA GLU A 63 25.53 -1.74 -14.66
C GLU A 63 24.56 -2.82 -15.17
N ASN A 64 24.09 -3.69 -14.28
CA ASN A 64 23.10 -4.72 -14.63
C ASN A 64 21.76 -4.11 -15.08
N LEU A 65 21.31 -3.02 -14.48
CA LEU A 65 20.10 -2.31 -14.91
C LEU A 65 20.26 -1.73 -16.31
N ALA A 66 21.39 -1.08 -16.61
CA ALA A 66 21.67 -0.54 -17.94
C ALA A 66 21.71 -1.63 -19.02
N LYS A 67 22.23 -2.81 -18.67
CA LYS A 67 22.27 -3.97 -19.56
C LYS A 67 20.88 -4.51 -19.88
N ILE A 68 20.00 -4.56 -18.88
CA ILE A 68 18.59 -4.97 -19.04
C ILE A 68 17.85 -3.98 -19.94
N GLU A 69 18.05 -2.67 -19.75
CA GLU A 69 17.45 -1.65 -20.61
C GLU A 69 17.85 -1.81 -22.08
N LEU A 70 19.13 -2.05 -22.35
CA LEU A 70 19.62 -2.30 -23.71
C LEU A 70 19.04 -3.57 -24.32
N GLU A 71 18.90 -4.65 -23.53
CA GLU A 71 18.30 -5.90 -24.00
C GLU A 71 16.81 -5.73 -24.31
N ILE A 72 16.07 -5.01 -23.47
CA ILE A 72 14.66 -4.65 -23.70
C ILE A 72 14.53 -3.79 -24.96
N PHE A 73 15.41 -2.79 -25.14
CA PHE A 73 15.38 -1.91 -26.30
C PHE A 73 15.68 -2.67 -27.59
N SER A 74 16.65 -3.61 -27.56
CA SER A 74 16.97 -4.47 -28.69
C SER A 74 15.83 -5.43 -29.05
N LYS A 75 15.14 -6.01 -28.06
CA LYS A 75 13.97 -6.89 -28.27
C LYS A 75 12.72 -6.15 -28.74
N LYS A 76 12.62 -4.84 -28.51
CA LYS A 76 11.48 -4.01 -28.93
C LYS A 76 11.56 -3.57 -30.41
N SER A 77 12.72 -3.73 -31.05
CA SER A 77 12.95 -3.38 -32.46
C SER A 77 12.68 -4.54 -33.44
N MET A 78 12.08 -5.63 -32.99
CA MET A 78 11.59 -6.75 -33.82
C MET A 78 10.07 -6.87 -33.65
#